data_AF-A0A1U7Y8A4-F1
#
_entry.id   AF-A0A1U7Y8A4-F1
#
_cell.length_a   1.000
_cell.length_b   1.000
_cell.length_c   1.000
_cell.angle_alpha   90.00
_cell.angle_beta   90.00
_cell.angle_gamma   90.00
#
_symmetry.space_group_name_H-M   'P 1'
#
loop_
_entity.id
_entity.type
_entity.pdbx_description
1 polymer ?
#
loop_
_entity_poly.entity_id
_entity_poly.type
_entity_poly.pdbx_seq_one_letter_code
_entity_poly.pdbx_strand_id
1 'polypeptide(L)'
;MQFVFSDLLGDGLLLVDGEKWKTQRHFLSHIFHADTFCYRVKSSTIKELPGHLIPLFSIAATNKTTPDLQDIFHRLTFDILCQVGFSHDPKYLLPSLPEKPLIDAFETAIKISMGRFTCPSILWKAKNLLNIGSEENLRSNFGL
;
A
#
# COMPACT_ATOMS: atom_id res chain seq x y z
N MET A 1 -13.57 14.33 2.66
CA MET A 1 -12.56 13.29 2.38
C MET A 1 -11.54 13.19 3.52
N GLN A 2 -10.95 14.31 3.97
CA GLN A 2 -9.98 14.38 5.09
C GLN A 2 -10.34 13.52 6.32
N PHE A 3 -11.52 13.72 6.92
CA PHE A 3 -11.90 13.03 8.17
C PHE A 3 -12.04 11.50 8.05
N VAL A 4 -12.17 10.96 6.83
CA VAL A 4 -12.41 9.54 6.62
C VAL A 4 -11.10 8.75 6.68
N PHE A 5 -10.03 9.33 6.15
CA PHE A 5 -8.70 8.73 6.07
C PHE A 5 -7.70 9.36 7.04
N SER A 6 -8.13 10.28 7.92
CA SER A 6 -7.23 11.01 8.82
C SER A 6 -6.40 10.09 9.71
N ASP A 7 -6.97 8.97 10.16
CA ASP A 7 -6.26 8.03 11.03
C ASP A 7 -5.17 7.28 10.26
N LEU A 8 -5.43 6.97 8.97
CA LEU A 8 -4.52 6.20 8.12
C LEU A 8 -3.42 7.05 7.48
N LEU A 9 -3.79 8.22 6.94
CA LEU A 9 -2.90 9.06 6.12
C LEU A 9 -2.51 10.37 6.82
N GLY A 10 -3.08 10.66 8.00
CA GLY A 10 -2.77 11.87 8.76
C GLY A 10 -2.98 13.16 7.99
N ASP A 11 -2.14 14.15 8.29
CA ASP A 11 -1.96 15.38 7.51
C ASP A 11 -1.03 15.16 6.30
N GLY A 12 -1.13 14.01 5.63
CA GLY A 12 -0.31 13.66 4.47
C GLY A 12 -0.71 14.40 3.20
N LEU A 13 0.16 14.41 2.20
CA LEU A 13 0.01 15.14 0.92
C LEU A 13 -1.34 14.90 0.23
N LEU A 14 -1.89 13.68 0.36
CA LEU A 14 -3.15 13.29 -0.27
C LEU A 14 -4.39 13.87 0.41
N LEU A 15 -4.27 14.31 1.67
CA LEU A 15 -5.39 14.80 2.46
C LEU A 15 -5.32 16.30 2.76
N VAL A 16 -4.14 16.90 2.89
CA VAL A 16 -4.04 18.34 3.22
C VAL A 16 -4.31 19.25 2.02
N ASP A 17 -4.82 20.45 2.30
CA ASP A 17 -5.12 21.49 1.30
C ASP A 17 -4.35 22.80 1.60
N GLY A 18 -4.38 23.74 0.65
CA GLY A 18 -3.87 25.11 0.83
C GLY A 18 -2.34 25.20 0.98
N GLU A 19 -1.87 26.06 1.89
CA GLU A 19 -0.43 26.31 2.08
C GLU A 19 0.33 25.09 2.62
N LYS A 20 -0.32 24.27 3.46
CA LYS A 20 0.26 22.99 3.92
C LYS A 20 0.55 22.07 2.75
N TRP A 21 -0.42 21.90 1.85
CA TRP A 21 -0.25 21.11 0.63
C TRP A 21 0.86 21.66 -0.26
N LYS A 22 0.89 22.98 -0.52
CA LYS A 22 1.94 23.62 -1.34
C LYS A 22 3.33 23.34 -0.79
N THR A 23 3.50 23.48 0.53
CA THR A 23 4.78 23.25 1.21
C THR A 23 5.23 21.79 1.06
N GLN A 24 4.34 20.83 1.36
CA GLN A 24 4.66 19.41 1.20
C GLN A 24 4.92 19.03 -0.26
N ARG A 25 4.13 19.54 -1.20
CA ARG A 25 4.27 19.29 -2.63
C ARG A 25 5.59 19.83 -3.17
N HIS A 26 5.98 21.03 -2.75
CA HIS A 26 7.25 21.65 -3.14
C HIS A 26 8.43 20.79 -2.69
N PHE A 27 8.46 20.38 -1.42
CA PHE A 27 9.50 19.49 -0.90
C PHE A 27 9.55 18.14 -1.65
N LEU A 28 8.40 17.49 -1.83
CA LEU A 28 8.32 16.19 -2.50
C LEU A 28 8.64 16.27 -4.00
N SER A 29 8.43 17.41 -4.66
CA SER A 29 8.76 17.57 -6.09
C SER A 29 10.26 17.42 -6.37
N HIS A 30 11.11 17.78 -5.40
CA HIS A 30 12.55 17.57 -5.48
C HIS A 30 12.95 16.11 -5.25
N ILE A 31 12.18 15.36 -4.46
CA ILE A 31 12.40 13.93 -4.22
C ILE A 31 11.95 13.12 -5.44
N PHE A 32 10.85 13.53 -6.08
CA PHE A 32 10.25 12.87 -7.25
C PHE A 32 10.57 13.59 -8.56
N HIS A 33 11.84 13.86 -8.83
CA HIS A 33 12.25 14.23 -10.19
C HIS A 33 11.93 13.07 -11.15
N ALA A 34 11.15 13.37 -12.20
CA ALA A 34 10.56 12.35 -13.09
C ALA A 34 11.61 11.37 -13.64
N ASP A 35 12.74 11.87 -14.14
CA ASP A 35 13.79 11.02 -14.72
C ASP A 35 14.42 10.10 -13.68
N THR A 36 14.73 10.64 -12.50
CA THR A 36 15.30 9.88 -11.38
C THR A 36 14.31 8.83 -10.88
N PHE A 37 13.04 9.18 -10.76
CA PHE A 37 11.99 8.27 -10.32
C PHE A 37 11.78 7.14 -11.33
N CYS A 38 11.63 7.47 -12.62
CA CYS A 38 11.49 6.48 -13.70
C CYS A 38 12.71 5.56 -13.77
N TYR A 39 13.92 6.09 -13.59
CA TYR A 39 15.13 5.29 -13.52
C TYR A 39 15.10 4.32 -12.34
N ARG A 40 14.73 4.78 -11.14
CA ARG A 40 14.63 3.94 -9.93
C ARG A 40 13.61 2.83 -10.11
N VAL A 41 12.40 3.16 -10.56
CA VAL A 41 11.34 2.17 -10.85
C VAL A 41 11.84 1.15 -11.86
N LYS A 42 12.39 1.60 -13.00
CA LYS A 42 12.92 0.70 -14.03
C LYS A 42 14.02 -0.21 -13.47
N SER A 43 14.92 0.33 -12.66
CA SER A 43 16.01 -0.45 -12.06
C SER A 43 15.49 -1.53 -11.10
N SER A 44 14.50 -1.21 -10.25
CA SER A 44 13.81 -2.18 -9.39
C SER A 44 13.07 -3.23 -10.21
N THR A 45 12.29 -2.82 -11.22
CA THR A 45 11.59 -3.74 -12.12
C THR A 45 12.54 -4.72 -12.80
N ILE A 46 13.65 -4.25 -13.37
CA ILE A 46 14.65 -5.10 -14.04
C ILE A 46 15.28 -6.12 -13.06
N LYS A 47 15.40 -5.78 -11.78
CA LYS A 47 15.88 -6.70 -10.74
C LYS A 47 14.84 -7.77 -10.38
N GLU A 48 13.58 -7.38 -10.23
CA GLU A 48 12.49 -8.26 -9.80
C GLU A 48 12.04 -9.27 -10.87
N LEU A 49 12.09 -8.87 -12.16
CA LEU A 49 11.62 -9.71 -13.27
C LEU A 49 12.34 -11.06 -13.39
N PRO A 50 13.67 -11.11 -13.58
CA PRO A 50 14.40 -12.36 -13.76
C PRO A 50 14.55 -13.15 -12.45
N GLY A 51 14.61 -12.46 -11.29
CA GLY A 51 14.81 -13.10 -9.99
C GLY A 51 13.56 -13.76 -9.42
N HIS A 52 12.38 -13.19 -9.69
CA HIS A 52 11.15 -13.61 -9.00
C HIS A 52 9.99 -13.87 -9.96
N LEU A 53 9.63 -12.91 -10.82
CA LEU A 53 8.44 -13.01 -11.67
C LEU A 53 8.54 -14.11 -12.73
N ILE A 54 9.66 -14.17 -13.47
CA ILE A 54 9.90 -15.19 -14.50
C ILE A 54 9.95 -16.60 -13.88
N PRO A 55 10.71 -16.86 -12.80
CA PRO A 55 10.69 -18.16 -12.12
C PRO A 55 9.29 -18.57 -11.64
N LEU A 56 8.52 -17.64 -11.07
CA LEU A 56 7.17 -17.91 -10.60
C LEU A 56 6.27 -18.39 -11.75
N PHE A 57 6.27 -17.67 -12.88
CA PHE A 57 5.50 -18.11 -14.05
C PHE A 57 6.02 -19.40 -14.68
N SER A 58 7.33 -19.65 -14.64
CA SER A 58 7.91 -20.91 -15.11
C SER A 58 7.44 -22.11 -14.28
N ILE A 59 7.41 -21.96 -12.94
CA ILE A 59 6.88 -22.96 -12.02
C ILE A 59 5.39 -23.19 -12.28
N ALA A 60 4.62 -22.11 -12.43
CA ALA A 60 3.19 -22.21 -12.70
C ALA A 60 2.89 -22.92 -14.03
N ALA A 61 3.66 -22.62 -15.08
CA ALA A 61 3.55 -23.28 -16.38
C ALA A 61 3.91 -24.78 -16.30
N THR A 62 4.98 -25.12 -15.57
CA THR A 62 5.41 -26.51 -15.37
C THR A 62 4.36 -27.32 -14.62
N ASN A 63 3.77 -26.74 -13.57
CA ASN A 63 2.76 -27.37 -12.74
C ASN A 63 1.35 -27.31 -13.34
N LYS A 64 1.18 -26.66 -14.50
CA LYS A 64 -0.12 -26.40 -15.15
C LYS A 64 -1.13 -25.74 -14.21
N THR A 65 -0.65 -24.84 -13.35
CA THR A 65 -1.49 -24.06 -12.43
C THR A 65 -1.80 -22.70 -13.02
N THR A 66 -2.98 -22.17 -12.74
CA THR A 66 -3.36 -20.80 -13.12
C THR A 66 -2.99 -19.84 -11.98
N PRO A 67 -1.95 -19.00 -12.15
CA PRO A 67 -1.59 -18.03 -11.12
C PRO A 67 -2.62 -16.90 -11.03
N ASP A 68 -2.85 -16.39 -9.82
CA ASP A 68 -3.64 -15.17 -9.61
C ASP A 68 -2.79 -13.94 -9.99
N LEU A 69 -3.06 -13.39 -11.17
CA LEU A 69 -2.33 -12.21 -11.67
C LEU A 69 -2.61 -10.96 -10.84
N GLN A 70 -3.76 -10.85 -10.18
CA GLN A 70 -4.06 -9.70 -9.32
C GLN A 70 -3.16 -9.72 -8.09
N ASP A 71 -3.05 -10.87 -7.41
CA ASP A 71 -2.18 -11.01 -6.24
C ASP A 71 -0.70 -10.81 -6.61
N ILE A 72 -0.25 -11.41 -7.72
CA ILE A 72 1.14 -11.29 -8.20
C ILE A 72 1.51 -9.86 -8.53
N PHE A 73 0.67 -9.14 -9.29
CA PHE A 73 0.97 -7.76 -9.64
C PHE A 73 0.81 -6.81 -8.46
N HIS A 74 -0.06 -7.12 -7.50
CA HIS A 74 -0.14 -6.37 -6.25
C HIS A 74 1.16 -6.50 -5.45
N ARG A 75 1.68 -7.73 -5.28
CA ARG A 75 2.98 -8.01 -4.62
C ARG A 75 4.13 -7.32 -5.33
N LEU A 76 4.22 -7.46 -6.65
CA LEU A 76 5.26 -6.81 -7.46
C LEU A 76 5.25 -5.28 -7.29
N THR A 77 4.07 -4.67 -7.37
CA THR A 77 3.93 -3.21 -7.24
C THR A 77 4.33 -2.74 -5.85
N PHE A 78 3.95 -3.49 -4.82
CA PHE A 78 4.28 -3.16 -3.44
C PHE A 78 5.78 -3.31 -3.16
N ASP A 79 6.41 -4.40 -3.62
CA ASP A 79 7.86 -4.61 -3.49
C ASP A 79 8.63 -3.47 -4.19
N ILE A 80 8.25 -3.10 -5.42
CA ILE A 80 8.85 -1.95 -6.14
C ILE A 80 8.65 -0.65 -5.38
N LEU A 81 7.45 -0.39 -4.84
CA LEU A 81 7.17 0.80 -4.05
C LEU A 81 8.08 0.88 -2.82
N CYS A 82 8.24 -0.22 -2.10
CA CYS A 82 9.11 -0.28 -0.93
C CYS A 82 10.59 -0.07 -1.30
N GLN A 83 11.04 -0.64 -2.41
CA GLN A 83 12.41 -0.47 -2.86
C GLN A 83 12.68 0.98 -3.30
N VAL A 84 11.77 1.60 -4.05
CA VAL A 84 11.96 2.96 -4.58
C VAL A 84 11.76 4.02 -3.49
N GLY A 85 10.73 3.87 -2.66
CA GLY A 85 10.32 4.86 -1.65
C GLY A 85 11.06 4.73 -0.32
N PHE A 86 11.37 3.50 0.11
CA PHE A 86 11.93 3.22 1.43
C PHE A 86 13.28 2.51 1.39
N SER A 87 13.83 2.22 0.21
CA SER A 87 15.06 1.42 0.05
C SER A 87 15.00 0.07 0.78
N HIS A 88 13.78 -0.49 0.90
CA HIS A 88 13.50 -1.73 1.62
C HIS A 88 12.88 -2.75 0.66
N ASP A 89 13.29 -4.00 0.79
CA ASP A 89 12.79 -5.10 -0.04
C ASP A 89 12.02 -6.10 0.84
N PRO A 90 10.68 -6.05 0.86
CA PRO A 90 9.86 -6.94 1.68
C PRO A 90 9.76 -8.36 1.09
N LYS A 91 10.11 -8.56 -0.19
CA LYS A 91 10.20 -9.86 -0.87
C LYS A 91 8.89 -10.65 -0.88
N TYR A 92 7.75 -9.98 -1.09
CA TYR A 92 6.46 -10.64 -1.18
C TYR A 92 6.26 -11.40 -2.50
N LEU A 93 7.05 -11.10 -3.53
CA LEU A 93 7.00 -11.77 -4.85
C LEU A 93 7.84 -13.06 -4.95
N LEU A 94 8.44 -13.54 -3.85
CA LEU A 94 9.20 -14.80 -3.89
C LEU A 94 8.32 -15.95 -4.43
N PRO A 95 8.90 -16.96 -5.12
CA PRO A 95 8.13 -18.10 -5.63
C PRO A 95 7.34 -18.87 -4.57
N SER A 96 7.74 -18.79 -3.31
CA SER A 96 7.01 -19.36 -2.16
C SER A 96 5.74 -18.61 -1.79
N LEU A 97 5.52 -17.41 -2.35
CA LEU A 97 4.40 -16.50 -2.07
C LEU A 97 4.14 -16.35 -0.56
N PRO A 98 5.10 -15.76 0.19
CA PRO A 98 4.97 -15.62 1.64
C PRO A 98 3.76 -14.73 2.03
N GLU A 99 3.38 -14.77 3.30
CA GLU A 99 2.36 -13.87 3.83
C GLU A 99 2.75 -12.39 3.62
N LYS A 100 1.75 -11.53 3.39
CA LYS A 100 1.93 -10.11 3.04
C LYS A 100 1.32 -9.18 4.09
N PRO A 101 1.73 -9.27 5.37
CA PRO A 101 1.04 -8.62 6.48
C PRO A 101 0.87 -7.11 6.30
N LEU A 102 1.87 -6.42 5.73
CA LEU A 102 1.76 -4.99 5.49
C LEU A 102 0.74 -4.64 4.40
N ILE A 103 0.65 -5.44 3.34
CA ILE A 103 -0.34 -5.26 2.27
C ILE A 103 -1.74 -5.54 2.82
N ASP A 104 -1.91 -6.65 3.53
CA ASP A 104 -3.20 -7.08 4.09
C ASP A 104 -3.73 -6.08 5.10
N ALA A 105 -2.84 -5.60 5.97
CA ALA A 105 -3.14 -4.52 6.87
C ALA A 105 -3.57 -3.28 6.06
N PHE A 106 -2.76 -2.83 5.08
CA PHE A 106 -3.06 -1.58 4.37
C PHE A 106 -4.39 -1.63 3.61
N GLU A 107 -4.69 -2.76 2.97
CA GLU A 107 -5.99 -3.01 2.36
C GLU A 107 -7.13 -2.96 3.40
N THR A 108 -6.94 -3.55 4.57
CA THR A 108 -7.93 -3.56 5.65
C THR A 108 -8.22 -2.15 6.13
N ALA A 109 -7.17 -1.35 6.36
CA ALA A 109 -7.32 0.05 6.75
C ALA A 109 -8.03 0.87 5.68
N ILE A 110 -7.68 0.70 4.40
CA ILE A 110 -8.38 1.35 3.29
C ILE A 110 -9.86 0.94 3.24
N LYS A 111 -10.17 -0.36 3.35
CA LYS A 111 -11.54 -0.87 3.33
C LYS A 111 -12.37 -0.28 4.47
N ILE A 112 -11.82 -0.23 5.69
CA ILE A 112 -12.48 0.35 6.86
C ILE A 112 -12.70 1.85 6.65
N SER A 113 -11.67 2.60 6.26
CA SER A 113 -11.79 4.02 5.96
C SER A 113 -12.83 4.27 4.87
N MET A 114 -12.78 3.56 3.75
CA MET A 114 -13.77 3.69 2.67
C MET A 114 -15.21 3.39 3.14
N GLY A 115 -15.39 2.40 4.02
CA GLY A 115 -16.69 2.09 4.63
C GLY A 115 -17.29 3.25 5.43
N ARG A 116 -16.48 4.19 5.92
CA ARG A 116 -16.97 5.38 6.65
C ARG A 116 -17.69 6.37 5.73
N PHE A 117 -17.53 6.30 4.40
CA PHE A 117 -18.28 7.15 3.46
C PHE A 117 -19.78 6.81 3.43
N THR A 118 -20.15 5.57 3.72
CA THR A 118 -21.54 5.11 3.72
C THR A 118 -22.16 5.12 5.12
N CYS A 119 -21.37 5.42 6.17
CA CYS A 119 -21.80 5.43 7.56
C CYS A 119 -21.92 6.88 8.08
N PRO A 120 -23.05 7.25 8.74
CA PRO A 120 -23.17 8.53 9.43
C PRO A 120 -22.03 8.79 10.42
N SER A 121 -21.55 10.03 10.49
CA SER A 121 -20.33 10.38 11.22
C SER A 121 -20.39 10.07 12.72
N ILE A 122 -21.58 10.13 13.31
CA ILE A 122 -21.83 9.84 14.72
C ILE A 122 -21.64 8.35 15.03
N LEU A 123 -22.08 7.47 14.12
CA LEU A 123 -22.05 6.02 14.34
C LEU A 123 -20.63 5.46 14.26
N TRP A 124 -19.81 5.88 13.29
CA TRP A 124 -18.43 5.42 13.23
C TRP A 124 -17.58 5.99 14.37
N LYS A 125 -17.80 7.25 14.77
CA LYS A 125 -17.11 7.83 15.93
C LYS A 125 -17.46 7.11 17.22
N ALA A 126 -18.72 6.72 17.41
CA ALA A 126 -19.13 5.89 18.54
C ALA A 126 -18.46 4.51 18.51
N LYS A 127 -18.39 3.84 17.35
CA LYS A 127 -17.68 2.57 17.18
C LYS A 127 -16.19 2.67 17.49
N ASN A 128 -15.55 3.76 17.08
CA ASN A 128 -14.13 4.02 17.35
C ASN A 128 -13.89 4.29 18.85
N LEU A 129 -14.77 5.08 19.49
CA LEU A 129 -14.68 5.36 20.92
C LEU A 129 -14.87 4.10 21.77
N LEU A 130 -15.84 3.26 21.41
CA LEU A 130 -16.11 2.01 22.11
C LEU A 130 -15.15 0.88 21.71
N ASN A 131 -14.32 1.08 20.69
CA ASN A 131 -13.38 0.10 20.14
C ASN A 131 -14.07 -1.23 19.76
N ILE A 132 -15.11 -1.16 18.92
CA ILE A 132 -15.91 -2.34 18.54
C ILE A 132 -15.90 -2.55 17.03
N GLY A 133 -15.69 -3.79 16.59
CA GLY A 133 -15.93 -4.23 15.22
C GLY A 133 -14.84 -3.77 14.25
N SER A 134 -15.21 -3.00 13.22
CA SER A 134 -14.24 -2.57 12.19
C SER A 134 -13.14 -1.68 12.76
N GLU A 135 -13.45 -0.84 13.75
CA GLU A 135 -12.49 0.09 14.36
C GLU A 135 -11.54 -0.62 15.35
N GLU A 136 -12.01 -1.68 16.01
CA GLU A 136 -11.17 -2.56 16.84
C GLU A 136 -10.10 -3.27 16.00
N ASN A 137 -10.49 -3.78 14.83
CA ASN A 137 -9.58 -4.43 13.90
C ASN A 137 -8.56 -3.42 13.32
N LEU A 138 -8.95 -2.16 13.13
CA LEU A 138 -8.03 -1.09 12.75
C LEU A 138 -6.97 -0.86 13.84
N ARG A 139 -7.43 -0.72 15.09
CA ARG A 139 -6.56 -0.51 16.27
C ARG A 139 -5.56 -1.63 16.49
N SER A 140 -6.00 -2.88 16.43
CA SER A 140 -5.14 -4.04 16.71
C SER A 140 -4.05 -4.25 15.66
N ASN A 141 -4.34 -3.96 14.38
CA ASN A 141 -3.39 -4.18 13.29
C ASN A 141 -2.48 -2.97 12.99
N PHE A 142 -2.91 -1.75 13.31
CA PHE A 142 -2.16 -0.52 12.99
C PHE A 142 -1.74 0.33 14.19
N GLY A 143 -2.25 0.06 15.39
CA GLY A 143 -2.00 0.92 16.56
C GLY A 143 -2.62 2.32 16.45
N LEU A 144 -3.64 2.48 15.59
CA LEU A 144 -4.42 3.71 15.39
C LEU A 144 -5.61 3.82 16.35
#